data_AF-A0A3C0ME32-F1
#
_entry.id   AF-A0A3C0ME32-F1
#
_cell.length_a   1.000
_cell.length_b   1.000
_cell.length_c   1.000
_cell.angle_alpha   90.00
_cell.angle_beta   90.00
_cell.angle_gamma   90.00
#
_symmetry.space_group_name_H-M   'P 1'
#
loop_
_entity.id
_entity.type
_entity.pdbx_description
1 polymer ?
#
loop_
_entity_poly.entity_id
_entity_poly.type
_entity_poly.pdbx_seq_one_letter_code
_entity_poly.pdbx_strand_id
1 'polypeptide(L)'
;AYDSYRRFIQMFSNVVLDVDHDHFEEILSLFKEDNGFELDTEIDAAGWREIVSRFKAKVADETEQPFPQDPAAQLWGAIGA
;
A
#
# COMPACT_ATOMS: atom_id res chain seq x y z
N ALA A 1 11.78 -2.87 6.81
CA ALA A 1 11.81 -1.98 5.63
C ALA A 1 10.49 -2.01 4.87
N TYR A 2 10.08 -3.16 4.30
CA TYR A 2 8.85 -3.25 3.52
C TYR A 2 7.55 -3.00 4.32
N ASP A 3 7.49 -3.38 5.59
CA ASP A 3 6.34 -3.06 6.47
C ASP A 3 6.18 -1.54 6.72
N SER A 4 7.28 -0.77 6.77
CA SER A 4 7.20 0.70 6.78
C SER A 4 6.70 1.24 5.44
N TYR A 5 7.13 0.62 4.34
CA TYR A 5 6.77 1.07 3.00
C TYR A 5 5.30 0.82 2.67
N ARG A 6 4.74 -0.34 3.02
CA ARG A 6 3.29 -0.61 2.81
C ARG A 6 2.41 0.36 3.60
N ARG A 7 2.79 0.72 4.84
CA ARG A 7 2.06 1.74 5.62
C ARG A 7 2.14 3.12 4.97
N PHE A 8 3.31 3.48 4.43
CA PHE A 8 3.44 4.73 3.68
C PHE A 8 2.54 4.75 2.44
N ILE A 9 2.52 3.68 1.65
CA ILE A 9 1.64 3.60 0.47
C ILE A 9 0.17 3.74 0.88
N GLN A 10 -0.29 2.99 1.89
CA GLN A 10 -1.67 3.06 2.38
C GLN A 10 -2.04 4.48 2.84
N MET A 11 -1.23 5.09 3.71
CA MET A 11 -1.48 6.44 4.24
C MET A 11 -1.43 7.51 3.15
N PHE A 12 -0.42 7.47 2.28
CA PHE A 12 -0.30 8.44 1.20
C PHE A 12 -1.46 8.32 0.21
N SER A 13 -1.85 7.10 -0.13
CA SER A 13 -2.95 6.87 -1.08
C SER A 13 -4.28 7.36 -0.50
N ASN A 14 -4.53 7.15 0.79
CA ASN A 14 -5.73 7.64 1.44
C ASN A 14 -5.75 9.18 1.57
N VAL A 15 -4.67 9.77 2.07
CA VAL A 15 -4.66 11.21 2.39
C VAL A 15 -4.43 12.09 1.16
N VAL A 16 -3.59 11.64 0.21
CA VAL A 16 -3.14 12.48 -0.92
C VAL A 16 -3.81 12.09 -2.22
N LEU A 17 -4.09 10.80 -2.43
CA LEU A 17 -4.68 10.29 -3.68
C LEU A 17 -6.17 9.99 -3.57
N ASP A 18 -6.78 10.20 -2.39
CA ASP A 18 -8.20 9.93 -2.10
C ASP A 18 -8.63 8.47 -2.40
N VAL A 19 -7.71 7.52 -2.21
CA VAL A 19 -7.99 6.07 -2.36
C VAL A 19 -8.41 5.49 -1.01
N ASP A 20 -9.57 4.84 -0.96
CA ASP A 20 -10.08 4.27 0.29
C ASP A 20 -9.11 3.25 0.89
N HIS A 21 -8.86 3.39 2.19
CA HIS A 21 -8.00 2.51 2.95
C HIS A 21 -8.51 1.05 3.01
N ASP A 22 -9.82 0.84 2.88
CA ASP A 22 -10.47 -0.47 2.94
C ASP A 22 -9.93 -1.43 1.87
N HIS A 23 -9.55 -0.91 0.70
CA HIS A 23 -8.91 -1.68 -0.36
C HIS A 23 -7.60 -2.34 0.07
N PHE A 24 -6.82 -1.65 0.92
CA PHE A 24 -5.53 -2.17 1.39
C PHE A 24 -5.73 -3.18 2.51
N GLU A 25 -6.74 -3.00 3.36
CA GLU A 25 -7.11 -3.96 4.40
C GLU A 25 -7.64 -5.27 3.80
N GLU A 26 -8.45 -5.20 2.73
CA GLU A 26 -8.90 -6.37 1.98
C GLU A 26 -7.73 -7.17 1.41
N ILE A 27 -6.77 -6.51 0.75
CA ILE A 27 -5.57 -7.17 0.21
C ILE A 27 -4.78 -7.86 1.32
N LEU A 28 -4.66 -7.22 2.48
CA LEU A 28 -3.93 -7.78 3.62
C LEU A 28 -4.66 -8.98 4.23
N SER A 29 -5.99 -8.90 4.38
CA SER A 29 -6.82 -10.02 4.87
C SER A 29 -6.69 -11.23 3.95
N LEU A 30 -6.90 -11.03 2.64
CA LEU A 30 -6.78 -12.11 1.65
C LEU A 30 -5.38 -12.72 1.64
N PHE A 31 -4.32 -11.91 1.71
CA PHE A 31 -2.96 -12.43 1.77
C PHE A 31 -2.73 -13.28 3.02
N LYS A 32 -3.26 -12.87 4.18
CA LYS A 32 -3.16 -13.65 5.41
C LYS A 32 -3.94 -14.96 5.32
N GLU A 33 -5.18 -14.91 4.83
CA GLU A 33 -6.03 -16.09 4.61
C GLU A 33 -5.37 -17.10 3.68
N ASP A 34 -4.83 -16.66 2.54
CA ASP A 34 -4.14 -17.50 1.55
C ASP A 34 -2.91 -18.22 2.12
N ASN A 35 -2.27 -17.64 3.15
CA ASN A 35 -1.05 -18.15 3.75
C ASN A 35 -1.24 -18.75 5.15
N GLY A 36 -2.48 -18.74 5.67
CA GLY A 36 -2.81 -19.24 7.01
C GLY A 36 -2.21 -18.41 8.15
N PHE A 37 -2.04 -17.11 7.95
CA PHE A 37 -1.60 -16.17 8.98
C PHE A 37 -2.77 -15.56 9.74
N GLU A 38 -2.61 -15.32 11.03
CA GLU A 38 -3.60 -14.63 11.87
C GLU A 38 -3.19 -13.17 12.09
N LEU A 39 -1.88 -12.95 12.29
CA LEU A 39 -1.30 -11.65 12.63
C LEU A 39 -0.37 -11.16 11.51
N ASP A 40 -0.38 -9.84 11.28
CA ASP A 40 0.54 -9.20 10.33
C ASP A 40 2.01 -9.47 10.67
N THR A 41 2.34 -9.62 11.95
CA THR A 41 3.71 -9.88 12.42
C THR A 41 4.27 -11.23 11.98
N GLU A 42 3.42 -12.13 11.47
CA GLU A 42 3.81 -13.42 10.90
C GLU A 42 4.30 -13.28 9.45
N ILE A 43 4.00 -12.15 8.80
CA ILE A 43 4.40 -11.89 7.42
C ILE A 43 5.88 -11.51 7.39
N ASP A 44 6.63 -12.28 6.59
CA ASP A 44 8.07 -12.07 6.41
C ASP A 44 8.39 -10.99 5.36
N ALA A 45 9.68 -10.75 5.13
CA ALA A 45 10.12 -9.75 4.16
C ALA A 45 9.69 -10.05 2.72
N ALA A 46 9.53 -11.31 2.34
CA ALA A 46 9.08 -11.69 1.00
C ALA A 46 7.58 -11.44 0.84
N GLY A 47 6.78 -11.81 1.85
CA GLY A 47 5.35 -11.50 1.89
C GLY A 47 5.08 -10.00 1.85
N TRP A 48 5.84 -9.20 2.61
CA TRP A 48 5.69 -7.74 2.55
C TRP A 48 6.06 -7.15 1.19
N ARG A 49 7.00 -7.74 0.46
CA ARG A 49 7.32 -7.31 -0.92
C ARG A 49 6.16 -7.55 -1.87
N GLU A 50 5.51 -8.71 -1.74
CA GLU A 50 4.34 -9.06 -2.52
C GLU A 50 3.16 -8.11 -2.20
N ILE A 51 2.88 -7.85 -0.93
CA ILE A 51 1.83 -6.91 -0.51
C ILE A 51 2.09 -5.50 -1.04
N VAL A 52 3.34 -5.01 -0.97
CA VAL A 52 3.71 -3.71 -1.57
C VAL A 52 3.43 -3.69 -3.07
N SER A 53 3.70 -4.78 -3.78
CA SER A 53 3.38 -4.89 -5.21
C SER A 53 1.88 -4.80 -5.46
N ARG A 54 1.08 -5.54 -4.69
CA ARG A 54 -0.40 -5.51 -4.77
C ARG A 54 -0.97 -4.14 -4.43
N PHE A 55 -0.43 -3.44 -3.43
CA PHE A 55 -0.86 -2.10 -3.06
C PHE A 55 -0.60 -1.10 -4.21
N LYS A 56 0.58 -1.16 -4.83
CA LYS A 56 0.89 -0.28 -5.98
C LYS A 56 -0.01 -0.56 -7.18
N ALA A 57 -0.33 -1.84 -7.43
CA ALA A 57 -1.28 -2.21 -8.48
C ALA A 57 -2.68 -1.65 -8.17
N LYS A 58 -3.16 -1.81 -6.94
CA LYS A 58 -4.45 -1.27 -6.52
C LYS A 58 -4.52 0.25 -6.66
N VAL A 59 -3.47 0.99 -6.30
CA VAL A 59 -3.41 2.45 -6.53
C VAL A 59 -3.52 2.76 -8.02
N ALA A 60 -2.85 2.00 -8.90
CA ALA A 60 -2.94 2.21 -10.33
C ALA A 60 -4.34 1.93 -10.89
N ASP A 61 -5.03 0.93 -10.34
CA ASP A 61 -6.40 0.61 -10.74
C ASP A 61 -7.39 1.70 -10.30
N GLU A 62 -7.25 2.25 -9.08
CA GLU A 62 -8.16 3.27 -8.54
C GLU A 62 -7.92 4.68 -9.10
N THR A 63 -6.67 5.00 -9.46
CA THR A 63 -6.28 6.37 -9.87
C THR A 63 -5.95 6.51 -11.35
N GLU A 64 -5.96 5.39 -12.10
CA GLU A 64 -5.45 5.28 -13.48
C GLU A 64 -3.97 5.69 -13.63
N GLN A 65 -3.24 5.82 -12.51
CA GLN A 65 -1.84 6.28 -12.47
C GLN A 65 -1.01 5.45 -11.48
N PRO A 66 0.26 5.14 -11.79
CA PRO A 66 1.10 4.39 -10.87
C PRO A 66 1.37 5.19 -9.59
N PHE A 67 1.51 4.49 -8.46
CA PHE A 67 1.93 5.13 -7.20
C PHE A 67 3.25 5.92 -7.40
N PRO A 68 3.29 7.22 -7.07
CA PRO A 68 4.44 8.08 -7.35
C PRO A 68 5.69 7.54 -6.65
N GLN A 69 6.80 7.41 -7.37
CA GLN A 69 8.08 6.93 -6.82
C GLN A 69 9.08 8.06 -6.57
N ASP A 70 8.91 9.20 -7.21
CA ASP A 70 9.76 10.37 -7.01
C ASP A 70 9.42 11.02 -5.64
N PRO A 71 10.39 11.10 -4.70
CA PRO A 71 10.17 11.73 -3.41
C PRO A 71 9.76 13.21 -3.51
N ALA A 72 10.24 13.92 -4.54
CA ALA A 72 9.84 15.33 -4.73
C ALA A 72 8.37 15.44 -5.13
N ALA A 73 7.92 14.60 -6.05
CA ALA A 73 6.50 14.51 -6.41
C ALA A 73 5.62 14.11 -5.20
N GLN A 74 6.06 13.14 -4.39
CA GLN A 74 5.35 12.76 -3.16
C GLN A 74 5.23 13.92 -2.18
N LEU A 75 6.33 14.65 -1.94
CA LEU A 75 6.34 15.80 -1.05
C LEU A 75 5.38 16.89 -1.52
N TRP A 76 5.47 17.28 -2.79
CA TRP A 76 4.61 18.33 -3.35
C TRP A 76 3.14 17.90 -3.42
N GLY A 77 2.87 16.63 -3.71
CA GLY A 77 1.52 16.07 -3.62
C GLY A 77 0.95 16.19 -2.21
N ALA A 78 1.71 15.81 -1.19
CA ALA A 78 1.26 15.87 0.21
C ALA A 78 1.06 17.32 0.72
N ILE A 79 1.77 18.31 0.18
CA ILE A 79 1.56 19.73 0.52
C ILE A 79 0.27 20.27 -0.11
N GLY A 80 -0.13 19.74 -1.27
CA GLY A 80 -1.28 20.21 -2.03
C GLY A 80 -2.62 19.57 -1.67
N ALA A 81 -2.62 18.47 -0.89
CA ALA A 81 -3.80 17.81 -0.36
C ALA A 81 -4.39 18.58 0.84
#